data_AF-A0A3D4P7G8-F1
#
_entry.id   AF-A0A3D4P7G8-F1
#
_cell.length_a   1.000
_cell.length_b   1.000
_cell.length_c   1.000
_cell.angle_alpha   90.00
_cell.angle_beta   90.00
_cell.angle_gamma   90.00
#
_symmetry.space_group_name_H-M   'P 1'
#
loop_
_entity.id
_entity.type
_entity.pdbx_description
1 polymer ?
#
loop_
_entity_poly.entity_id
_entity_poly.type
_entity_poly.pdbx_seq_one_letter_code
_entity_poly.pdbx_strand_id
1 'polypeptide(L)'
;MIINQKSRDMTDSHPENENDNESSQPMHAEFRHQAVTARVSEDATFGVFANAAIILSGHYEFVIDFILRMGKPDRVMARLILPVPVVGQFVNTLRESLQNYETQFGAVPEIPLPKNRPGTPGVSPEQSAPGGFVGSIGPEGAVHSNSLAGGAINRKAPPIEEIYDDLKLDDHLNGGTYANAVLIRHSPTEFCFDFVANIFPRSTVNARVFMAIPQVKPLLNSLSHSFDQFRKRQTPPPTEEE
;
A
#
# COMPACT_ATOMS: atom_id res chain seq x y z
N MET A 1 52.76 38.55 71.06
CA MET A 1 51.86 39.45 70.31
C MET A 1 50.92 38.57 69.50
N ILE A 2 49.67 38.45 69.96
CA ILE A 2 48.40 38.13 69.26
C ILE A 2 48.47 37.02 68.19
N ILE A 3 48.23 35.75 68.53
CA ILE A 3 46.94 35.01 68.49
C ILE A 3 46.28 34.99 67.10
N ASN A 4 46.28 33.84 66.41
CA ASN A 4 45.00 33.19 66.12
C ASN A 4 45.13 31.66 65.96
N GLN A 5 44.48 30.97 66.89
CA GLN A 5 44.09 29.58 66.81
C GLN A 5 42.91 29.45 65.83
N LYS A 6 42.85 28.38 65.04
CA LYS A 6 41.61 27.62 64.93
C LYS A 6 41.91 26.15 64.64
N SER A 7 41.26 25.32 65.44
CA SER A 7 41.47 23.90 65.65
C SER A 7 41.14 23.03 64.45
N ARG A 8 41.75 21.84 64.49
CA ARG A 8 41.46 20.62 63.73
C ARG A 8 39.98 20.26 63.79
N ASP A 9 39.46 19.66 62.71
CA ASP A 9 38.68 18.43 62.85
C ASP A 9 38.88 17.53 61.62
N MET A 10 39.11 16.25 61.91
CA MET A 10 39.08 15.12 60.97
C MET A 10 37.62 14.76 60.72
N THR A 11 37.20 14.74 59.46
CA THR A 11 36.20 13.78 58.99
C THR A 11 36.57 13.38 57.57
N ASP A 12 36.99 12.14 57.44
CA ASP A 12 36.95 11.36 56.22
C ASP A 12 35.50 11.33 55.73
N SER A 13 35.24 11.82 54.52
CA SER A 13 33.97 11.61 53.85
C SER A 13 34.18 11.65 52.34
N HIS A 14 34.47 10.49 51.77
CA HIS A 14 33.87 10.10 50.48
C HIS A 14 32.34 10.13 50.64
N PRO A 15 31.59 10.94 49.89
CA PRO A 15 30.27 10.52 49.48
C PRO A 15 30.44 9.64 48.23
N GLU A 16 30.11 8.37 48.38
CA GLU A 16 29.71 7.53 47.26
C GLU A 16 28.58 8.24 46.48
N ASN A 17 28.66 8.11 45.15
CA ASN A 17 27.59 8.16 44.16
C ASN A 17 26.22 8.70 44.60
N GLU A 18 25.75 9.78 43.95
CA GLU A 18 24.36 9.93 43.48
C GLU A 18 24.20 11.20 42.63
N ASN A 19 24.52 11.10 41.34
CA ASN A 19 23.69 11.67 40.29
C ASN A 19 24.05 11.03 38.94
N ASP A 20 23.88 9.71 38.89
CA ASP A 20 23.65 8.95 37.65
C ASP A 20 22.26 9.30 37.08
N ASN A 21 22.00 10.58 36.84
CA ASN A 21 20.69 11.07 36.38
C ASN A 21 20.81 11.85 35.06
N GLU A 22 21.70 11.39 34.17
CA GLU A 22 21.85 11.93 32.81
C GLU A 22 21.41 10.96 31.70
N SER A 23 20.87 9.80 32.04
CA SER A 23 20.44 8.82 31.04
C SER A 23 18.95 8.57 31.19
N SER A 24 18.13 9.12 30.29
CA SER A 24 16.82 8.57 29.87
C SER A 24 15.96 9.55 29.06
N GLN A 25 16.48 10.67 28.53
CA GLN A 25 15.70 11.43 27.56
C GLN A 25 15.69 10.69 26.21
N PRO A 26 14.52 10.50 25.55
CA PRO A 26 14.47 9.90 24.23
C PRO A 26 15.27 10.77 23.26
N MET A 27 16.34 10.20 22.68
CA MET A 27 17.16 10.90 21.69
C MET A 27 16.34 11.12 20.42
N HIS A 28 16.14 12.38 20.05
CA HIS A 28 15.47 12.76 18.80
C HIS A 28 16.51 13.02 17.71
N ALA A 29 16.35 12.41 16.54
CA ALA A 29 17.17 12.65 15.36
C ALA A 29 16.27 12.70 14.12
N GLU A 30 16.45 13.73 13.28
CA GLU A 30 15.79 13.83 11.98
C GLU A 30 16.73 13.30 10.90
N PHE A 31 16.25 12.40 10.04
CA PHE A 31 17.06 11.77 9.00
C PHE A 31 16.58 12.16 7.59
N ARG A 32 17.53 12.52 6.71
CA ARG A 32 17.29 12.74 5.27
C ARG A 32 17.93 11.60 4.48
N HIS A 33 17.13 10.86 3.73
CA HIS A 33 17.62 9.73 2.93
C HIS A 33 18.19 10.18 1.59
N GLN A 34 19.29 9.57 1.17
CA GLN A 34 19.76 9.60 -0.22
C GLN A 34 19.28 8.34 -0.93
N ALA A 35 18.48 8.49 -1.99
CA ALA A 35 17.83 7.39 -2.72
C ALA A 35 18.79 6.46 -3.50
N VAL A 36 20.10 6.73 -3.50
CA VAL A 36 21.04 6.16 -4.48
C VAL A 36 21.69 4.84 -4.04
N THR A 37 21.44 4.32 -2.83
CA THR A 37 22.12 3.10 -2.31
C THR A 37 21.24 2.16 -1.49
N ALA A 38 19.98 1.95 -1.90
CA ALA A 38 19.13 1.00 -1.19
C ALA A 38 19.73 -0.42 -1.24
N ARG A 39 19.80 -1.10 -0.09
CA ARG A 39 20.08 -2.55 -0.06
C ARG A 39 18.87 -3.31 -0.62
N VAL A 40 19.07 -4.53 -1.06
CA VAL A 40 17.98 -5.44 -1.46
C VAL A 40 17.87 -6.52 -0.38
N SER A 41 16.66 -6.76 0.14
CA SER A 41 16.42 -7.88 1.06
C SER A 41 16.59 -9.22 0.32
N GLU A 42 16.77 -10.31 1.07
CA GLU A 42 16.86 -11.66 0.47
C GLU A 42 15.60 -11.98 -0.33
N ASP A 43 14.42 -11.74 0.27
CA ASP A 43 13.11 -11.96 -0.37
C ASP A 43 12.90 -11.09 -1.63
N ALA A 44 13.48 -9.89 -1.68
CA ALA A 44 13.36 -9.00 -2.83
C ALA A 44 14.41 -9.25 -3.93
N THR A 45 15.42 -10.09 -3.68
CA THR A 45 16.55 -10.28 -4.61
C THR A 45 16.07 -10.76 -5.98
N PHE A 46 15.21 -11.78 -6.00
CA PHE A 46 14.62 -12.32 -7.22
C PHE A 46 13.27 -11.68 -7.55
N GLY A 47 12.56 -11.18 -6.55
CA GLY A 47 11.20 -10.67 -6.70
C GLY A 47 10.19 -11.76 -7.04
N VAL A 48 8.94 -11.35 -7.20
CA VAL A 48 7.81 -12.23 -7.50
C VAL A 48 7.04 -11.73 -8.72
N PHE A 49 6.41 -12.63 -9.46
CA PHE A 49 5.52 -12.29 -10.56
C PHE A 49 4.07 -12.27 -10.09
N ALA A 50 3.30 -11.25 -10.49
CA ALA A 50 1.89 -11.10 -10.19
C ALA A 50 1.08 -10.68 -11.43
N ASN A 51 -0.16 -11.14 -11.49
CA ASN A 51 -1.11 -10.81 -12.58
C ASN A 51 -2.45 -10.25 -12.08
N ALA A 52 -2.54 -9.97 -10.79
CA ALA A 52 -3.68 -9.31 -10.13
C ALA A 52 -3.18 -8.58 -8.89
N ALA A 53 -4.03 -7.68 -8.37
CA ALA A 53 -3.89 -7.17 -7.02
C ALA A 53 -5.27 -6.95 -6.36
N ILE A 54 -5.34 -7.17 -5.05
CA ILE A 54 -6.43 -6.71 -4.18
C ILE A 54 -5.93 -5.51 -3.40
N ILE A 55 -6.76 -4.48 -3.29
CA ILE A 55 -6.44 -3.25 -2.56
C ILE A 55 -7.44 -3.09 -1.41
N LEU A 56 -6.93 -3.03 -0.19
CA LEU A 56 -7.69 -2.75 1.01
C LEU A 56 -7.25 -1.40 1.58
N SER A 57 -8.22 -0.55 1.95
CA SER A 57 -7.93 0.75 2.56
C SER A 57 -8.27 0.72 4.05
N GLY A 58 -7.27 0.94 4.91
CA GLY A 58 -7.44 1.22 6.33
C GLY A 58 -7.57 2.73 6.61
N HIS A 59 -7.46 3.12 7.87
CA HIS A 59 -7.45 4.54 8.26
C HIS A 59 -6.10 5.22 7.99
N TYR A 60 -4.99 4.51 8.21
CA TYR A 60 -3.63 5.06 8.11
C TYR A 60 -2.78 4.42 7.02
N GLU A 61 -3.17 3.24 6.56
CA GLU A 61 -2.42 2.42 5.62
C GLU A 61 -3.33 1.74 4.62
N PHE A 62 -2.76 1.37 3.49
CA PHE A 62 -3.35 0.51 2.49
C PHE A 62 -2.62 -0.83 2.49
N VAL A 63 -3.39 -1.90 2.35
CA VAL A 63 -2.85 -3.23 2.10
C VAL A 63 -3.02 -3.52 0.61
N ILE A 64 -1.94 -3.89 -0.06
CA ILE A 64 -1.96 -4.34 -1.46
C ILE A 64 -1.47 -5.78 -1.52
N ASP A 65 -2.37 -6.69 -1.85
CA ASP A 65 -2.05 -8.09 -2.07
C ASP A 65 -1.87 -8.33 -3.56
N PHE A 66 -0.64 -8.56 -3.98
CA PHE A 66 -0.30 -8.98 -5.33
C PHE A 66 -0.52 -10.48 -5.49
N ILE A 67 -1.29 -10.86 -6.50
CA ILE A 67 -1.80 -12.23 -6.68
C ILE A 67 -1.28 -12.83 -7.97
N LEU A 68 -0.93 -14.11 -7.90
CA LEU A 68 -0.66 -14.96 -9.05
C LEU A 68 -1.83 -15.90 -9.31
N ARG A 69 -2.55 -15.66 -10.41
CA ARG A 69 -3.65 -16.49 -10.92
C ARG A 69 -3.14 -17.46 -11.99
N MET A 70 -2.40 -18.49 -11.59
CA MET A 70 -1.88 -19.53 -12.49
C MET A 70 -2.28 -20.96 -12.06
N GLY A 71 -2.90 -21.12 -10.89
CA GLY A 71 -3.41 -22.38 -10.38
C GLY A 71 -4.56 -22.13 -9.39
N LYS A 72 -5.24 -23.19 -8.97
CA LYS A 72 -6.22 -23.11 -7.88
C LYS A 72 -5.67 -23.83 -6.64
N PRO A 73 -5.70 -23.21 -5.45
CA PRO A 73 -6.15 -21.83 -5.19
C PRO A 73 -5.19 -20.78 -5.79
N ASP A 74 -5.73 -19.59 -6.08
CA ASP A 74 -4.92 -18.44 -6.47
C ASP A 74 -4.01 -18.06 -5.29
N ARG A 75 -2.81 -17.52 -5.53
CA ARG A 75 -1.83 -17.31 -4.45
C ARG A 75 -1.48 -15.84 -4.27
N VAL A 76 -1.47 -15.36 -3.02
CA VAL A 76 -0.86 -14.08 -2.66
C VAL A 76 0.66 -14.23 -2.71
N MET A 77 1.32 -13.49 -3.60
CA MET A 77 2.77 -13.55 -3.80
C MET A 77 3.52 -12.46 -3.04
N ALA A 78 2.86 -11.33 -2.79
CA ALA A 78 3.36 -10.27 -1.94
C ALA A 78 2.18 -9.53 -1.30
N ARG A 79 2.26 -9.31 0.01
CA ARG A 79 1.34 -8.43 0.75
C ARG A 79 2.11 -7.19 1.18
N LEU A 80 1.70 -6.02 0.73
CA LEU A 80 2.37 -4.76 1.04
C LEU A 80 1.53 -3.87 1.94
N ILE A 81 2.19 -3.24 2.89
CA ILE A 81 1.62 -2.26 3.79
C ILE A 81 2.19 -0.88 3.42
N LEU A 82 1.35 -0.01 2.87
CA LEU A 82 1.73 1.32 2.41
C LEU A 82 1.03 2.42 3.22
N PRO A 83 1.76 3.39 3.79
CA PRO A 83 1.14 4.58 4.37
C PRO A 83 0.31 5.33 3.32
N VAL A 84 -0.82 5.91 3.75
CA VAL A 84 -1.74 6.65 2.87
C VAL A 84 -1.05 7.68 1.95
N PRO A 85 -0.08 8.52 2.41
CA PRO A 85 0.59 9.47 1.52
C PRO A 85 1.34 8.82 0.36
N VAL A 86 1.86 7.60 0.58
CA VAL A 86 2.65 6.84 -0.40
C VAL A 86 1.76 6.26 -1.48
N VAL A 87 0.50 5.93 -1.16
CA VAL A 87 -0.48 5.44 -2.14
C VAL A 87 -0.78 6.51 -3.20
N GLY A 88 -0.98 7.76 -2.76
CA GLY A 88 -1.20 8.87 -3.69
C GLY A 88 0.01 9.11 -4.61
N GLN A 89 1.23 9.02 -4.06
CA GLN A 89 2.45 9.08 -4.86
C GLN A 89 2.53 7.93 -5.86
N PHE A 90 2.25 6.70 -5.41
CA PHE A 90 2.27 5.52 -6.26
C PHE A 90 1.30 5.65 -7.44
N VAL A 91 0.05 6.08 -7.21
CA VAL A 91 -0.94 6.31 -8.26
C VAL A 91 -0.41 7.30 -9.31
N ASN A 92 0.20 8.40 -8.87
CA ASN A 92 0.71 9.43 -9.78
C ASN A 92 1.93 8.95 -10.57
N THR A 93 2.91 8.34 -9.90
CA THR A 93 4.11 7.82 -10.54
C THR A 93 3.78 6.66 -11.50
N LEU A 94 2.82 5.79 -11.15
CA LEU A 94 2.38 4.71 -12.04
C LEU A 94 1.69 5.26 -13.29
N ARG A 95 0.87 6.31 -13.15
CA ARG A 95 0.23 6.99 -14.29
C ARG A 95 1.27 7.58 -15.24
N GLU A 96 2.26 8.29 -14.72
CA GLU A 96 3.35 8.87 -15.52
C GLU A 96 4.19 7.77 -16.18
N SER A 97 4.56 6.73 -15.43
CA SER A 97 5.34 5.60 -15.97
C SER A 97 4.59 4.86 -17.07
N LEU A 98 3.26 4.72 -16.96
CA LEU A 98 2.42 4.12 -17.98
C LEU A 98 2.38 4.98 -19.26
N GLN A 99 2.26 6.30 -19.12
CA GLN A 99 2.30 7.23 -20.25
C GLN A 99 3.68 7.21 -20.96
N ASN A 100 4.76 7.14 -20.18
CA ASN A 100 6.12 7.02 -20.70
C ASN A 100 6.30 5.71 -21.48
N TYR A 101 5.80 4.59 -20.92
CA TYR A 101 5.76 3.32 -21.63
C TYR A 101 5.00 3.43 -22.96
N GLU A 102 3.80 4.02 -22.97
CA GLU A 102 2.97 4.12 -24.19
C GLU A 102 3.63 4.99 -25.27
N THR A 103 4.34 6.03 -24.86
CA THR A 103 5.13 6.89 -25.76
C THR A 103 6.30 6.12 -26.38
N GLN A 104 6.93 5.21 -25.62
CA GLN A 104 8.12 4.48 -26.04
C GLN A 104 7.80 3.21 -26.85
N PHE A 105 6.76 2.48 -26.46
CA PHE A 105 6.46 1.12 -26.98
C PHE A 105 5.08 1.00 -27.65
N GLY A 106 4.25 2.05 -27.58
CA GLY A 106 2.88 2.04 -28.08
C GLY A 106 1.85 1.61 -27.03
N ALA A 107 0.59 1.55 -27.44
CA ALA A 107 -0.53 1.30 -26.55
C ALA A 107 -0.42 -0.06 -25.81
N VAL A 108 -0.87 -0.08 -24.55
CA VAL A 108 -0.96 -1.31 -23.77
C VAL A 108 -1.92 -2.31 -24.43
N PRO A 109 -1.51 -3.59 -24.60
CA PRO A 109 -2.40 -4.60 -25.15
C PRO A 109 -3.62 -4.81 -24.27
N GLU A 110 -4.80 -4.90 -24.88
CA GLU A 110 -6.03 -5.20 -24.16
C GLU A 110 -6.06 -6.68 -23.71
N ILE A 111 -6.53 -6.92 -22.48
CA ILE A 111 -6.80 -8.27 -22.00
C ILE A 111 -8.11 -8.73 -22.65
N PRO A 112 -8.11 -9.84 -23.43
CA PRO A 112 -9.34 -10.33 -24.04
C PRO A 112 -10.40 -10.65 -22.97
N LEU A 113 -11.56 -10.01 -23.06
CA LEU A 113 -12.72 -10.36 -22.24
C LEU A 113 -13.27 -11.72 -22.73
N PRO A 114 -13.54 -12.69 -21.84
CA PRO A 114 -14.15 -13.96 -22.24
C PRO A 114 -15.52 -13.71 -22.88
N LYS A 115 -15.71 -14.17 -24.12
CA LYS A 115 -16.88 -13.93 -24.99
C LYS A 115 -18.18 -14.66 -24.59
N ASN A 116 -18.28 -15.25 -23.40
CA ASN A 116 -19.48 -16.01 -23.02
C ASN A 116 -20.49 -15.15 -22.24
N ARG A 117 -21.26 -14.35 -22.97
CA ARG A 117 -22.64 -14.02 -22.58
C ARG A 117 -23.55 -14.79 -23.56
N PRO A 118 -24.38 -15.75 -23.12
CA PRO A 118 -25.37 -16.38 -24.01
C PRO A 118 -26.19 -15.29 -24.70
N GLY A 119 -26.20 -15.30 -26.02
CA GLY A 119 -26.76 -14.22 -26.83
C GLY A 119 -28.26 -14.05 -26.58
N THR A 120 -28.66 -12.85 -26.18
CA THR A 120 -29.99 -12.34 -26.50
C THR A 120 -29.97 -11.85 -27.95
N PRO A 121 -30.83 -12.36 -28.85
CA PRO A 121 -30.87 -11.89 -30.22
C PRO A 121 -31.43 -10.46 -30.25
N GLY A 122 -30.62 -9.53 -30.77
CA GLY A 122 -31.07 -8.26 -31.31
C GLY A 122 -31.05 -7.04 -30.38
N VAL A 123 -29.91 -6.35 -30.32
CA VAL A 123 -29.85 -4.88 -30.32
C VAL A 123 -28.46 -4.40 -30.79
N SER A 124 -28.46 -3.55 -31.81
CA SER A 124 -27.30 -2.81 -32.35
C SER A 124 -26.81 -1.72 -31.36
N PRO A 125 -25.60 -1.14 -31.55
CA PRO A 125 -24.70 -0.85 -30.44
C PRO A 125 -24.81 0.60 -29.96
N GLU A 126 -25.11 0.78 -28.68
CA GLU A 126 -24.70 1.96 -27.95
C GLU A 126 -24.54 1.62 -26.47
N GLN A 127 -23.56 2.26 -25.83
CA GLN A 127 -23.26 2.25 -24.39
C GLN A 127 -22.32 1.15 -23.90
N SER A 128 -21.04 1.49 -24.02
CA SER A 128 -19.92 1.06 -23.22
C SER A 128 -20.28 1.04 -21.73
N ALA A 129 -20.41 -0.16 -21.15
CA ALA A 129 -20.40 -0.37 -19.71
C ALA A 129 -19.04 -0.98 -19.31
N PRO A 130 -18.32 -0.44 -18.32
CA PRO A 130 -17.01 -0.93 -17.94
C PRO A 130 -17.15 -2.26 -17.18
N GLY A 131 -16.74 -3.35 -17.84
CA GLY A 131 -16.60 -4.67 -17.22
C GLY A 131 -15.23 -4.81 -16.59
N GLY A 132 -15.13 -4.51 -15.31
CA GLY A 132 -14.00 -4.84 -14.45
C GLY A 132 -14.53 -4.98 -13.04
N PHE A 133 -14.47 -6.18 -12.48
CA PHE A 133 -14.86 -6.41 -11.10
C PHE A 133 -13.94 -5.61 -10.18
N VAL A 134 -14.47 -4.53 -9.60
CA VAL A 134 -13.78 -3.61 -8.68
C VAL A 134 -14.63 -3.53 -7.42
N GLY A 135 -14.33 -4.37 -6.44
CA GLY A 135 -14.87 -4.25 -5.09
C GLY A 135 -13.92 -3.40 -4.26
N SER A 136 -14.15 -2.09 -4.21
CA SER A 136 -13.62 -1.28 -3.11
C SER A 136 -14.58 -1.44 -1.94
N ILE A 137 -14.13 -2.14 -0.89
CA ILE A 137 -14.92 -2.41 0.31
C ILE A 137 -14.26 -1.63 1.44
N GLY A 138 -14.94 -0.57 1.91
CA GLY A 138 -14.66 0.06 3.20
C GLY A 138 -15.50 -0.61 4.29
N PRO A 139 -15.09 -0.55 5.57
CA PRO A 139 -15.89 -1.11 6.65
C PRO A 139 -17.02 -0.15 7.07
N GLU A 140 -18.23 -0.74 7.12
CA GLU A 140 -19.39 -0.50 7.99
C GLU A 140 -20.09 0.87 8.15
N GLY A 141 -21.44 0.84 8.02
CA GLY A 141 -22.35 1.61 8.88
C GLY A 141 -23.39 2.53 8.21
N ALA A 142 -24.47 2.00 7.63
CA ALA A 142 -25.75 2.73 7.53
C ALA A 142 -26.95 1.79 7.32
N VAL A 143 -27.89 1.85 8.25
CA VAL A 143 -29.15 1.10 8.33
C VAL A 143 -30.22 1.67 7.38
N HIS A 144 -31.01 0.73 6.84
CA HIS A 144 -32.14 0.79 5.90
C HIS A 144 -33.08 2.03 5.89
N SER A 145 -33.51 2.41 4.69
CA SER A 145 -34.91 2.82 4.43
C SER A 145 -35.37 2.33 3.04
N ASN A 146 -36.64 1.95 2.96
CA ASN A 146 -37.26 1.06 1.97
C ASN A 146 -38.05 1.87 0.92
N SER A 147 -37.99 1.55 -0.39
CA SER A 147 -39.10 1.71 -1.37
C SER A 147 -38.74 1.28 -2.82
N LEU A 148 -39.27 0.12 -3.21
CA LEU A 148 -39.91 -0.29 -4.49
C LEU A 148 -39.28 -0.10 -5.89
N ALA A 149 -39.14 -1.27 -6.55
CA ALA A 149 -39.44 -1.61 -7.95
C ALA A 149 -38.41 -1.35 -9.07
N GLY A 150 -37.86 -2.44 -9.61
CA GLY A 150 -37.13 -2.50 -10.89
C GLY A 150 -35.89 -3.40 -10.82
N GLY A 151 -36.03 -4.65 -11.27
CA GLY A 151 -34.99 -5.69 -11.16
C GLY A 151 -33.74 -5.43 -11.99
N ALA A 152 -32.82 -4.63 -11.47
CA ALA A 152 -31.40 -4.70 -11.82
C ALA A 152 -30.75 -5.77 -10.95
N ILE A 153 -30.03 -6.72 -11.54
CA ILE A 153 -29.20 -7.67 -10.81
C ILE A 153 -28.04 -6.86 -10.21
N ASN A 154 -28.29 -6.27 -9.05
CA ASN A 154 -27.28 -5.66 -8.20
C ASN A 154 -26.46 -6.82 -7.65
N ARG A 155 -25.49 -7.32 -8.43
CA ARG A 155 -24.42 -8.15 -7.88
C ARG A 155 -23.64 -7.26 -6.94
N LYS A 156 -24.11 -7.21 -5.68
CA LYS A 156 -23.32 -6.75 -4.55
C LYS A 156 -21.99 -7.49 -4.67
N ALA A 157 -20.89 -6.75 -4.75
CA ALA A 157 -19.58 -7.37 -4.79
C ALA A 157 -19.50 -8.36 -3.62
N PRO A 158 -19.03 -9.61 -3.84
CA PRO A 158 -18.86 -10.57 -2.77
C PRO A 158 -18.09 -9.93 -1.60
N PRO A 159 -18.46 -10.26 -0.37
CA PRO A 159 -17.73 -9.83 0.82
C PRO A 159 -16.25 -10.16 0.67
N ILE A 160 -15.38 -9.35 1.29
CA ILE A 160 -13.93 -9.50 1.13
C ILE A 160 -13.46 -10.86 1.64
N GLU A 161 -14.12 -11.38 2.66
CA GLU A 161 -13.89 -12.70 3.24
C GLU A 161 -14.05 -13.81 2.19
N GLU A 162 -15.11 -13.77 1.39
CA GLU A 162 -15.35 -14.76 0.31
C GLU A 162 -14.25 -14.71 -0.76
N ILE A 163 -13.66 -13.53 -1.01
CA ILE A 163 -12.53 -13.40 -1.93
C ILE A 163 -11.28 -14.08 -1.35
N TYR A 164 -11.03 -13.95 -0.05
CA TYR A 164 -9.87 -14.55 0.60
C TYR A 164 -10.00 -16.06 0.85
N ASP A 165 -11.22 -16.59 0.95
CA ASP A 165 -11.46 -18.03 1.09
C ASP A 165 -10.90 -18.84 -0.11
N ASP A 166 -10.87 -18.24 -1.30
CA ASP A 166 -10.33 -18.83 -2.52
C ASP A 166 -8.81 -18.58 -2.71
N LEU A 167 -8.18 -17.85 -1.79
CA LEU A 167 -6.77 -17.46 -1.86
C LEU A 167 -5.91 -18.28 -0.89
N LYS A 168 -4.78 -18.75 -1.41
CA LYS A 168 -3.68 -19.22 -0.57
C LYS A 168 -2.81 -18.04 -0.17
N LEU A 169 -2.78 -17.75 1.13
CA LEU A 169 -1.86 -16.82 1.76
C LEU A 169 -0.87 -17.62 2.61
N ASP A 170 0.42 -17.50 2.30
CA ASP A 170 1.48 -18.17 3.07
C ASP A 170 1.76 -17.41 4.38
N ASP A 171 1.99 -18.11 5.50
CA ASP A 171 2.07 -17.53 6.84
C ASP A 171 3.05 -16.36 6.98
N HIS A 172 4.20 -16.43 6.28
CA HIS A 172 5.20 -15.36 6.30
C HIS A 172 4.71 -14.04 5.69
N LEU A 173 3.66 -14.09 4.86
CA LEU A 173 3.03 -12.91 4.27
C LEU A 173 1.91 -12.33 5.16
N ASN A 174 1.48 -12.99 6.23
CA ASN A 174 0.34 -12.56 7.03
C ASN A 174 0.52 -11.14 7.60
N GLY A 175 1.74 -10.82 8.07
CA GLY A 175 2.09 -9.50 8.59
C GLY A 175 2.38 -8.46 7.50
N GLY A 176 2.51 -8.89 6.25
CA GLY A 176 2.87 -8.04 5.13
C GLY A 176 4.27 -7.45 5.20
N THR A 177 4.63 -6.72 4.16
CA THR A 177 5.90 -6.03 4.02
C THR A 177 5.66 -4.53 3.96
N TYR A 178 6.24 -3.78 4.89
CA TYR A 178 6.16 -2.33 4.89
C TYR A 178 6.99 -1.70 3.77
N ALA A 179 6.43 -0.67 3.12
CA ALA A 179 7.17 0.20 2.23
C ALA A 179 6.65 1.65 2.32
N ASN A 180 7.56 2.62 2.25
CA ASN A 180 7.22 4.04 2.23
C ASN A 180 7.64 4.75 0.94
N ALA A 181 8.12 4.01 -0.05
CA ALA A 181 8.39 4.46 -1.39
C ALA A 181 8.25 3.31 -2.38
N VAL A 182 8.04 3.65 -3.65
CA VAL A 182 8.03 2.70 -4.76
C VAL A 182 8.85 3.27 -5.90
N LEU A 183 9.76 2.46 -6.43
CA LEU A 183 10.46 2.76 -7.68
C LEU A 183 9.84 1.92 -8.79
N ILE A 184 9.48 2.57 -9.89
CA ILE A 184 8.83 1.93 -11.02
C ILE A 184 9.81 1.90 -12.19
N ARG A 185 10.02 0.72 -12.76
CA ARG A 185 10.72 0.53 -14.03
C ARG A 185 9.85 -0.29 -14.97
N HIS A 186 10.07 -0.16 -16.26
CA HIS A 186 9.38 -0.99 -17.25
C HIS A 186 10.32 -1.42 -18.36
N SER A 187 10.06 -2.61 -18.90
CA SER A 187 10.61 -3.12 -20.15
C SER A 187 9.47 -3.17 -21.19
N PRO A 188 9.73 -3.64 -22.43
CA PRO A 188 8.66 -3.90 -23.39
C PRO A 188 7.64 -4.97 -22.95
N THR A 189 7.97 -5.80 -21.94
CA THR A 189 7.18 -6.99 -21.57
C THR A 189 6.58 -6.93 -20.16
N GLU A 190 7.15 -6.13 -19.27
CA GLU A 190 6.69 -6.06 -17.87
C GLU A 190 7.02 -4.73 -17.18
N PHE A 191 6.22 -4.42 -16.17
CA PHE A 191 6.55 -3.43 -15.15
C PHE A 191 7.20 -4.12 -13.95
N CYS A 192 8.18 -3.45 -13.35
CA CYS A 192 8.86 -3.82 -12.13
C CYS A 192 8.61 -2.74 -11.07
N PHE A 193 8.08 -3.16 -9.92
CA PHE A 193 7.83 -2.32 -8.76
C PHE A 193 8.79 -2.72 -7.64
N ASP A 194 9.75 -1.86 -7.33
CA ASP A 194 10.63 -2.02 -6.17
C ASP A 194 10.04 -1.22 -5.02
N PHE A 195 9.50 -1.92 -4.02
CA PHE A 195 8.93 -1.33 -2.82
C PHE A 195 10.03 -1.15 -1.78
N VAL A 196 10.27 0.11 -1.44
CA VAL A 196 11.42 0.54 -0.64
C VAL A 196 10.94 0.98 0.73
N ALA A 197 11.58 0.46 1.76
CA ALA A 197 11.55 1.03 3.10
C ALA A 197 12.77 1.95 3.27
N ASN A 198 12.52 3.26 3.24
CA ASN A 198 13.48 4.27 3.63
C ASN A 198 13.45 4.39 5.16
N ILE A 199 14.31 3.61 5.83
CA ILE A 199 14.48 3.58 7.28
C ILE A 199 15.98 3.70 7.58
N PHE A 200 16.35 4.49 8.60
CA PHE A 200 17.75 4.63 9.01
C PHE A 200 18.30 3.27 9.51
N PRO A 201 19.56 2.89 9.21
CA PRO A 201 20.62 3.67 8.59
C PRO A 201 20.62 3.66 7.06
N ARG A 202 19.90 2.74 6.42
CA ARG A 202 19.90 2.60 4.97
C ARG A 202 18.56 2.11 4.45
N SER A 203 18.14 2.71 3.35
CA SER A 203 16.97 2.24 2.59
C SER A 203 17.15 0.79 2.16
N THR A 204 16.05 0.04 2.14
CA THR A 204 16.02 -1.36 1.70
C THR A 204 14.85 -1.59 0.76
N VAL A 205 15.10 -2.25 -0.38
CA VAL A 205 14.04 -2.83 -1.23
C VAL A 205 13.53 -4.06 -0.48
N ASN A 206 12.34 -3.95 0.10
CA ASN A 206 11.76 -5.03 0.89
C ASN A 206 10.95 -6.01 0.04
N ALA A 207 10.38 -5.53 -1.07
CA ALA A 207 9.67 -6.37 -2.02
C ALA A 207 9.92 -5.89 -3.45
N ARG A 208 9.99 -6.84 -4.38
CA ARG A 208 10.07 -6.59 -5.82
C ARG A 208 8.97 -7.37 -6.51
N VAL A 209 8.11 -6.66 -7.23
CA VAL A 209 6.97 -7.27 -7.94
C VAL A 209 7.08 -6.98 -9.43
N PHE A 210 7.03 -8.03 -10.24
CA PHE A 210 6.93 -7.98 -11.69
C PHE A 210 5.50 -8.20 -12.13
N MET A 211 5.03 -7.43 -13.10
CA MET A 211 3.68 -7.52 -13.63
C MET A 211 3.67 -7.32 -15.14
N ALA A 212 2.97 -8.21 -15.87
CA ALA A 212 2.83 -8.09 -17.31
C ALA A 212 2.08 -6.81 -17.71
N ILE A 213 2.48 -6.19 -18.82
CA ILE A 213 1.96 -4.89 -19.30
C ILE A 213 0.42 -4.79 -19.28
N PRO A 214 -0.35 -5.78 -19.77
CA PRO A 214 -1.81 -5.68 -19.81
C PRO A 214 -2.47 -5.51 -18.42
N GLN A 215 -1.80 -5.94 -17.35
CA GLN A 215 -2.33 -5.90 -15.98
C GLN A 215 -2.09 -4.55 -15.27
N VAL A 216 -1.20 -3.71 -15.81
CA VAL A 216 -0.77 -2.46 -15.17
C VAL A 216 -1.88 -1.40 -15.16
N LYS A 217 -2.63 -1.27 -16.25
CA LYS A 217 -3.75 -0.32 -16.34
C LYS A 217 -4.91 -0.69 -15.40
N PRO A 218 -5.36 -1.97 -15.30
CA PRO A 218 -6.27 -2.41 -14.25
C PRO A 218 -5.76 -2.09 -12.83
N LEU A 219 -4.49 -2.34 -12.54
CA LEU A 219 -3.89 -2.01 -11.24
C LEU A 219 -4.00 -0.51 -10.94
N LEU A 220 -3.59 0.35 -11.88
CA LEU A 220 -3.66 1.81 -11.74
C LEU A 220 -5.11 2.27 -11.48
N ASN A 221 -6.06 1.75 -12.25
CA ASN A 221 -7.47 2.11 -12.11
C ASN A 221 -8.02 1.74 -10.73
N SER A 222 -7.75 0.52 -10.25
CA SER A 222 -8.21 0.05 -8.95
C SER A 222 -7.56 0.81 -7.79
N LEU A 223 -6.26 1.12 -7.90
CA LEU A 223 -5.56 1.96 -6.91
C LEU A 223 -6.11 3.37 -6.87
N SER A 224 -6.29 4.01 -8.03
CA SER A 224 -6.84 5.37 -8.13
C SER A 224 -8.24 5.43 -7.52
N HIS A 225 -9.10 4.48 -7.89
CA HIS A 225 -10.47 4.42 -7.38
C HIS A 225 -10.52 4.24 -5.86
N SER A 226 -9.74 3.30 -5.33
CA SER A 226 -9.70 3.03 -3.88
C SER A 226 -9.15 4.23 -3.12
N PHE A 227 -8.15 4.93 -3.66
CA PHE A 227 -7.59 6.14 -3.06
C PHE A 227 -8.60 7.31 -3.07
N ASP A 228 -9.33 7.50 -4.17
CA ASP A 228 -10.37 8.54 -4.25
C ASP A 228 -11.51 8.28 -3.27
N GLN A 229 -11.95 7.03 -3.12
CA GLN A 229 -12.95 6.67 -2.11
C GLN A 229 -12.46 6.92 -0.69
N PHE A 230 -11.21 6.54 -0.38
CA PHE A 230 -10.60 6.83 0.90
C PHE A 230 -10.59 8.34 1.19
N ARG A 231 -10.18 9.16 0.22
CA ARG A 231 -10.17 10.63 0.37
C ARG A 231 -11.55 11.20 0.65
N LYS A 232 -12.59 10.73 -0.06
CA LYS A 232 -13.97 11.16 0.18
C LYS A 232 -14.46 10.85 1.59
N ARG A 233 -14.04 9.71 2.16
CA ARG A 233 -14.35 9.35 3.56
C ARG A 233 -13.63 10.23 4.59
N GLN A 234 -12.45 10.74 4.26
CA GLN A 234 -11.64 11.56 5.16
C GLN A 234 -12.04 13.05 5.15
N THR A 235 -12.70 13.52 4.10
CA THR A 235 -13.20 14.90 4.05
C THR A 235 -14.48 15.01 4.87
N PRO A 236 -14.51 15.76 6.00
CA PRO A 236 -15.74 16.00 6.73
C PRO A 236 -16.75 16.77 5.86
N PRO A 237 -18.07 16.55 6.03
CA PRO A 237 -19.07 17.33 5.33
C PRO A 237 -18.92 18.83 5.68
N PRO A 238 -19.15 19.75 4.72
CA PRO A 238 -19.12 21.18 5.02
C PRO A 238 -20.13 21.49 6.12
N THR A 239 -19.69 22.20 7.16
CA THR A 239 -20.59 22.72 8.20
C THR A 239 -21.52 23.73 7.55
N GLU A 240 -22.82 23.44 7.54
CA GLU A 240 -23.83 24.44 7.20
C GLU A 240 -23.79 25.52 8.29
N GLU A 241 -23.29 26.71 7.95
CA GLU A 241 -23.36 27.89 8.82
C GLU A 241 -24.84 28.32 8.90
N GLU A 242 -25.45 28.17 10.08
CA GLU A 242 -26.75 28.77 10.46
C GLU A 242 -26.61 30.26 10.79
#